data_AF-A0A6N8WNY9-F1
#
_entry.id   AF-A0A6N8WNY9-F1
#
_cell.length_a   1.000
_cell.length_b   1.000
_cell.length_c   1.000
_cell.angle_alpha   90.00
_cell.angle_beta   90.00
_cell.angle_gamma   90.00
#
_symmetry.space_group_name_H-M   'P 1'
#
loop_
_entity.id
_entity.type
_entity.pdbx_description
1 polymer ?
#
loop_
_entity_poly.entity_id
_entity_poly.type
_entity_poly.pdbx_seq_one_letter_code
_entity_poly.pdbx_strand_id
1 'polypeptide(L)' 'MAASKVGRNDPCPCGSGRKYKACCANKAESRSKLGLYAVVAVVVAIAGVIVYTFTTEGTGPRQVWDPAHGHYHTVP' A
#
# COMPACT_ATOMS: atom_id res chain seq x y z
N MET A 1 -34.18 -34.04 -9.69
CA MET A 1 -33.00 -34.26 -10.56
C MET A 1 -31.86 -33.42 -10.00
N ALA A 2 -30.83 -34.08 -9.46
CA ALA A 2 -29.67 -33.39 -8.87
C ALA A 2 -28.90 -32.68 -10.00
N ALA A 3 -28.77 -31.35 -9.92
CA ALA A 3 -27.87 -30.63 -10.81
C ALA A 3 -26.45 -31.14 -10.55
N SER A 4 -25.87 -31.86 -11.51
CA SER A 4 -24.49 -32.34 -11.47
C SER A 4 -23.58 -31.15 -11.19
N LYS A 5 -23.04 -31.06 -9.97
CA LYS A 5 -22.05 -30.04 -9.63
C LYS A 5 -20.82 -30.31 -10.49
N VAL A 6 -20.61 -29.48 -11.51
CA VAL A 6 -19.35 -29.48 -12.29
C VAL A 6 -18.18 -29.35 -11.31
N GLY A 7 -17.26 -30.31 -11.36
CA GLY A 7 -16.10 -30.33 -10.49
C GLY A 7 -15.17 -29.17 -10.84
N ARG A 8 -14.46 -28.66 -9.82
CA ARG A 8 -13.63 -27.46 -9.96
C ARG A 8 -12.50 -27.62 -11.00
N ASN A 9 -12.05 -28.85 -11.26
CA ASN A 9 -11.01 -29.16 -12.24
C ASN A 9 -11.54 -29.61 -13.61
N ASP A 10 -12.85 -29.85 -13.76
CA ASP A 10 -13.46 -30.32 -15.01
C ASP A 10 -13.40 -29.27 -16.12
N PRO A 11 -13.45 -29.66 -17.40
CA PRO A 11 -13.58 -28.70 -18.50
C PRO A 11 -14.80 -27.81 -18.30
N CYS A 12 -14.64 -26.51 -18.53
CA CYS A 12 -15.72 -25.55 -18.36
C CYS A 12 -16.83 -25.80 -19.40
N PRO A 13 -18.11 -25.92 -18.97
CA PRO A 13 -19.23 -26.10 -19.89
C PRO A 13 -19.51 -24.85 -20.76
N CYS A 14 -18.80 -23.75 -20.51
CA CYS A 14 -18.88 -22.50 -21.27
C CYS A 14 -18.14 -22.55 -22.63
N GLY A 15 -17.56 -23.68 -23.02
CA GLY A 15 -16.87 -23.84 -24.30
C GLY A 15 -15.48 -23.22 -24.38
N SER A 16 -14.93 -22.73 -23.28
CA SER A 16 -13.61 -22.06 -23.27
C SER A 16 -12.41 -23.02 -23.34
N GLY A 17 -12.64 -24.33 -23.20
CA GLY A 17 -11.57 -25.34 -23.10
C GLY A 17 -10.73 -25.28 -21.82
N ARG A 18 -11.00 -24.33 -20.91
CA ARG A 18 -10.28 -24.14 -19.63
C ARG A 18 -10.96 -24.91 -18.51
N LYS A 19 -10.23 -25.24 -17.43
CA LYS A 19 -10.81 -25.83 -16.20
C LYS A 19 -11.86 -24.90 -15.59
N TYR A 20 -12.95 -25.44 -15.06
CA TYR A 20 -14.06 -24.66 -14.50
C TYR A 20 -13.60 -23.63 -13.45
N LYS A 21 -12.64 -24.01 -12.58
CA LYS A 21 -12.00 -23.10 -11.61
C LYS A 21 -11.36 -21.86 -12.19
N ALA A 22 -10.74 -21.99 -13.36
CA ALA A 22 -9.97 -20.95 -14.01
C ALA A 22 -10.82 -20.17 -15.04
N CYS A 23 -12.11 -20.50 -15.16
CA CYS A 23 -13.02 -19.87 -16.08
C CYS A 23 -14.25 -19.33 -15.37
N CYS A 24 -15.33 -20.11 -15.27
CA CYS A 24 -16.60 -19.61 -14.73
C CYS A 24 -16.63 -19.55 -13.20
N ALA A 25 -15.86 -20.38 -12.49
CA ALA A 25 -15.88 -20.37 -11.02
C ALA A 25 -15.09 -19.21 -10.40
N ASN A 26 -14.13 -18.62 -11.14
CA ASN A 26 -13.31 -17.51 -10.65
C ASN A 26 -13.95 -16.12 -10.86
N LYS A 27 -15.25 -16.05 -11.20
CA LYS A 27 -15.99 -14.77 -11.26
C LYS A 27 -15.98 -13.99 -9.93
N ALA A 28 -15.64 -14.64 -8.82
CA ALA A 28 -15.52 -14.02 -7.50
C ALA A 28 -14.09 -13.54 -7.14
N GLU A 29 -13.07 -13.87 -7.94
CA GLU A 29 -11.67 -13.50 -7.63
C GLU A 29 -11.26 -12.13 -8.21
N SER A 30 -12.21 -11.32 -8.65
CA SER A 30 -12.00 -9.89 -8.86
C SER A 30 -12.19 -9.09 -7.57
N ARG A 31 -11.74 -9.60 -6.42
CA ARG A 31 -11.54 -8.74 -5.25
C ARG A 31 -10.51 -7.69 -5.69
N SER A 32 -10.98 -6.47 -5.91
CA SER A 32 -10.15 -5.36 -6.35
C SER A 32 -9.04 -5.21 -5.31
N LYS A 33 -7.83 -5.65 -5.67
CA LYS A 33 -6.62 -5.48 -4.85
C LYS A 33 -6.34 -4.01 -4.54
N LEU A 34 -7.05 -3.09 -5.21
CA LEU A 34 -7.08 -1.66 -4.98
C LEU A 34 -7.18 -1.28 -3.50
N GLY A 35 -8.03 -1.93 -2.71
CA GLY A 35 -8.14 -1.61 -1.27
C GLY A 35 -6.85 -1.95 -0.51
N LEU A 36 -6.25 -3.11 -0.78
CA LEU A 36 -4.97 -3.50 -0.21
C LEU A 36 -3.84 -2.57 -0.67
N TYR A 37 -3.78 -2.25 -1.97
CA TYR A 37 -2.79 -1.34 -2.52
C TYR A 37 -2.92 0.07 -1.94
N ALA A 38 -4.14 0.57 -1.73
CA ALA A 38 -4.38 1.86 -1.09
C ALA A 38 -3.87 1.87 0.36
N VAL A 39 -4.15 0.82 1.14
CA VAL A 39 -3.65 0.69 2.52
C VAL A 39 -2.11 0.65 2.53
N VAL A 40 -1.50 -0.16 1.65
CA VAL A 40 -0.04 -0.24 1.55
C VAL A 40 0.56 1.12 1.16
N ALA A 41 -0.02 1.82 0.19
CA ALA A 41 0.45 3.14 -0.22
C ALA A 41 0.36 4.17 0.92
N VAL A 42 -0.73 4.16 1.70
CA VAL A 42 -0.89 5.04 2.86
C VAL A 42 0.16 4.72 3.93
N VAL A 43 0.41 3.45 4.23
CA VAL A 43 1.42 3.05 5.23
C VAL A 43 2.83 3.47 4.79
N VAL A 44 3.17 3.27 3.51
CA VAL A 44 4.48 3.68 2.97
C VAL A 44 4.64 5.20 2.98
N ALA A 45 3.60 5.95 2.62
CA ALA A 45 3.62 7.41 2.67
C ALA A 45 3.80 7.91 4.11
N ILE A 46 3.07 7.34 5.08
CA ILE A 46 3.21 7.69 6.50
C ILE A 46 4.63 7.37 6.99
N ALA A 47 5.15 6.18 6.69
CA ALA A 47 6.53 5.82 7.06
C ALA A 47 7.56 6.77 6.44
N GLY A 48 7.38 7.15 5.18
CA GLY A 48 8.24 8.13 4.51
C GLY A 48 8.18 9.51 5.16
N VAL A 49 6.99 9.99 5.53
CA VAL A 49 6.81 11.26 6.25
C VAL A 49 7.49 11.21 7.62
N ILE A 50 7.30 10.13 8.38
CA ILE A 50 7.93 9.92 9.69
C ILE A 50 9.45 9.96 9.54
N VAL A 51 10.02 9.22 8.60
CA VAL A 51 11.47 9.23 8.35
C VAL A 51 11.95 10.62 7.96
N TYR A 52 11.21 11.31 7.09
CA TYR A 52 11.55 12.67 6.67
C TYR A 52 11.57 13.65 7.86
N THR A 53 10.55 13.64 8.72
CA THR A 53 10.51 14.54 9.89
C THR A 53 11.62 14.22 10.88
N PHE A 54 11.85 12.94 11.19
CA PHE A 54 12.92 12.56 12.13
C PHE A 54 14.34 12.82 11.60
N THR A 55 14.54 12.78 10.29
CA THR A 55 15.86 13.08 9.69
C THR A 55 16.09 14.58 9.45
N THR A 56 15.02 15.38 9.37
CA THR A 56 15.12 16.83 9.11
C THR A 56 15.13 17.68 10.39
N GLU A 57 14.52 17.23 11.48
CA GLU A 57 14.51 17.97 12.75
C GLU A 57 15.89 18.02 13.47
N GLY A 58 16.86 17.22 13.03
CA GLY A 58 18.18 17.10 13.68
C GLY A 58 19.38 17.60 12.88
N THR A 59 19.20 18.17 11.68
CA THR A 59 20.32 18.45 10.75
C THR A 59 20.61 19.94 10.50
N GLY A 60 19.87 20.84 11.15
CA GLY A 60 20.08 22.29 11.05
C GLY A 60 20.80 22.85 12.28
N PRO A 61 21.80 23.74 12.14
CA PRO A 61 22.39 24.44 13.28
C PRO A 61 21.31 25.31 13.95
N ARG A 62 21.06 25.07 15.23
CA ARG A 62 20.06 25.81 15.99
C ARG A 62 20.55 27.24 16.20
N GLN A 63 19.76 28.23 15.78
CA GLN A 63 20.09 29.65 15.98
C GLN A 63 19.34 30.22 17.18
N VAL A 64 20.05 30.91 18.06
CA VAL A 64 19.51 31.59 19.25
C VAL A 64 19.86 33.08 19.16
N TRP A 65 18.89 33.95 19.45
CA TRP A 65 19.08 35.40 19.47
C TRP A 65 19.82 35.84 20.73
N ASP A 66 20.92 36.59 20.59
CA ASP A 66 21.63 37.21 21.72
C ASP A 66 21.26 38.71 21.85
N PRO A 67 20.55 39.10 22.94
CA PRO A 67 20.19 40.49 23.19
C PRO A 67 21.39 41.43 23.41
N ALA A 68 22.55 40.91 23.81
CA ALA A 68 23.73 41.72 24.11
C ALA A 68 24.41 42.24 22.83
N HIS A 69 24.39 41.42 21.77
CA HIS A 69 25.11 41.71 20.53
C HIS A 69 24.20 41.86 19.31
N GLY A 70 22.88 41.77 19.47
CA GLY A 70 21.90 42.05 18.42
C GLY A 70 22.00 41.14 17.18
N HIS A 71 22.56 39.94 17.34
CA HIS A 71 22.68 38.96 16.27
C HIS A 71 22.38 37.55 16.77
N TYR A 72 22.17 36.63 15.81
CA TYR A 72 21.94 35.22 16.09
C TYR A 72 23.27 34.47 16.20
N HIS A 73 23.38 33.56 17.17
CA HIS A 73 24.47 32.59 17.26
C HIS A 73 23.97 31.19 16.92
N THR A 74 24.80 30.43 16.21
CA THR A 74 24.60 28.98 15.99
C THR A 74 25.15 28.20 17.17
N VAL A 75 24.31 27.43 17.86
CA VAL A 75 24.74 26.46 18.89
C VAL A 75 24.88 25.07 18.27
N PRO A 76 25.95 24.32 18.59
CA PRO A 76 26.15 22.95 18.12
C PRO A 76 25.16 21.96 18.78
#